data_AF-A0AA41SY90-F1
#
_entry.id   AF-A0AA41SY90-F1
#
_cell.length_a   1.000
_cell.length_b   1.000
_cell.length_c   1.000
_cell.angle_alpha   90.00
_cell.angle_beta   90.00
_cell.angle_gamma   90.00
#
_symmetry.space_group_name_H-M   'P 1'
#
loop_
_entity.id
_entity.type
_entity.pdbx_description
1 polymer ?
#
loop_
_entity_poly.entity_id
_entity_poly.type
_entity_poly.pdbx_seq_one_letter_code
_entity_poly.pdbx_strand_id
1 'polypeptide(L)'
;MASMEAVAGSPRPRLRPRLGLGRGRGALRGKAKDKEWILVTKLGRLVKDMKIKSLEESYFFSLPIKESEIIDFFLGASLKDEVWKIMPVQKQTRAGQQTSSRHL
;
A
#
# COMPACT_ATOMS: atom_id res chain seq x y z
N MET A 1 23.53 -37.81 66.85
CA MET A 1 23.84 -37.33 65.48
C MET A 1 23.05 -38.21 64.52
N ALA A 2 22.04 -37.66 63.84
CA ALA A 2 21.26 -38.34 62.81
C ALA A 2 21.35 -37.49 61.52
N SER A 3 21.62 -38.16 60.40
CA SER A 3 21.84 -37.58 59.08
C SER A 3 20.53 -37.34 58.30
N MET A 4 20.61 -36.34 57.40
CA MET A 4 19.91 -36.15 56.11
C MET A 4 18.37 -36.18 56.05
N GLU A 5 17.79 -35.07 55.58
CA GLU A 5 17.14 -34.98 54.25
C GLU A 5 16.87 -33.51 53.86
N ALA A 6 16.78 -33.26 52.56
CA ALA A 6 16.78 -31.95 51.90
C ALA A 6 15.43 -31.21 51.96
N VAL A 7 15.40 -29.91 51.60
CA VAL A 7 14.46 -29.34 50.60
C VAL A 7 14.74 -27.85 50.32
N ALA A 8 14.67 -27.52 49.04
CA ALA A 8 15.00 -26.25 48.39
C ALA A 8 13.97 -25.11 48.59
N GLY A 9 14.38 -23.87 48.32
CA GLY A 9 13.44 -22.76 48.08
C GLY A 9 14.04 -21.37 47.96
N SER A 10 14.69 -21.06 46.83
CA SER A 10 15.16 -19.72 46.43
C SER A 10 14.03 -18.67 46.34
N PRO A 11 14.32 -17.36 46.46
CA PRO A 11 13.32 -16.29 46.56
C PRO A 11 12.48 -16.12 45.29
N ARG A 12 11.16 -15.97 45.49
CA ARG A 12 10.15 -15.74 44.45
C ARG A 12 10.48 -14.47 43.64
N PRO A 13 10.68 -14.54 42.31
CA PRO A 13 10.70 -13.33 41.49
C PRO A 13 9.28 -12.78 41.38
N ARG A 14 9.12 -11.49 41.67
CA ARG A 14 7.87 -10.74 41.46
C ARG A 14 7.54 -10.74 39.97
N LEU A 15 6.60 -11.60 39.56
CA LEU A 15 6.04 -11.62 38.22
C LEU A 15 5.43 -10.24 37.91
N ARG A 16 6.06 -9.50 37.00
CA ARG A 16 5.43 -8.33 36.39
C ARG A 16 4.19 -8.82 35.63
N PRO A 17 2.99 -8.23 35.83
CA PRO A 17 1.87 -8.56 34.98
C PRO A 17 2.23 -8.20 33.54
N ARG A 18 2.26 -9.22 32.67
CA ARG A 18 2.25 -9.05 31.22
C ARG A 18 1.05 -8.19 30.89
N LEU A 19 1.28 -6.95 30.46
CA LEU A 19 0.30 -6.17 29.72
C LEU A 19 0.02 -6.94 28.42
N GLY A 20 -1.01 -7.78 28.47
CA GLY A 20 -1.64 -8.35 27.30
C GLY A 20 -2.34 -7.24 26.54
N LEU A 21 -1.60 -6.49 25.72
CA LEU A 21 -2.19 -5.69 24.63
C LEU A 21 -2.38 -6.60 23.41
N GLY A 22 -3.23 -7.59 23.59
CA GLY A 22 -3.97 -8.19 22.49
C GLY A 22 -5.34 -7.52 22.45
N ARG A 23 -5.52 -6.52 21.58
CA ARG A 23 -6.82 -6.22 20.98
C ARG A 23 -6.70 -5.17 19.88
N GLY A 24 -6.81 -5.71 18.67
CA GLY A 24 -7.33 -5.09 17.46
C GLY A 24 -7.50 -3.58 17.49
N ARG A 25 -6.60 -2.91 16.79
CA ARG A 25 -7.00 -1.78 15.96
C ARG A 25 -6.41 -2.04 14.59
N GLY A 26 -7.17 -2.79 13.79
CA GLY A 26 -7.12 -2.61 12.35
C GLY A 26 -7.30 -1.12 12.14
N ALA A 27 -6.17 -0.44 11.94
CA ALA A 27 -6.15 0.98 11.69
C ALA A 27 -7.10 1.18 10.53
N LEU A 28 -8.19 1.89 10.83
CA LEU A 28 -9.17 2.43 9.91
C LEU A 28 -8.46 2.63 8.56
N ARG A 29 -8.62 1.68 7.64
CA ARG A 29 -8.29 1.89 6.24
C ARG A 29 -9.34 2.91 5.83
N GLY A 30 -9.04 4.17 6.09
CA GLY A 30 -9.90 5.29 5.80
C GLY A 30 -10.37 5.07 4.38
N LYS A 31 -11.68 4.92 4.21
CA LYS A 31 -12.33 5.02 2.91
C LYS A 31 -11.70 6.26 2.29
N ALA A 32 -10.87 6.04 1.26
CA ALA A 32 -10.26 7.12 0.53
C ALA A 32 -11.46 7.94 0.05
N LYS A 33 -11.61 9.15 0.62
CA LYS A 33 -12.57 10.11 0.11
C LYS A 33 -12.32 10.18 -1.38
N ASP A 34 -13.38 10.07 -2.17
CA ASP A 34 -13.31 10.22 -3.62
C ASP A 34 -12.45 11.44 -3.90
N LYS A 35 -11.25 11.19 -4.42
CA LYS A 35 -10.25 12.24 -4.61
C LYS A 35 -10.81 13.10 -5.72
N GLU A 36 -11.23 14.30 -5.36
CA GLU A 36 -11.57 15.32 -6.35
C GLU A 36 -10.36 15.45 -7.30
N TRP A 37 -10.59 15.23 -8.59
CA TRP A 37 -9.51 15.23 -9.57
C TRP A 37 -8.92 16.64 -9.67
N ILE A 38 -7.73 16.81 -9.10
CA ILE A 38 -6.96 18.05 -9.17
C ILE A 38 -6.17 18.03 -10.48
N LEU A 39 -6.52 18.93 -11.39
CA LEU A 39 -5.89 19.02 -12.70
C LEU A 39 -4.50 19.66 -12.58
N VAL A 40 -3.45 18.86 -12.77
CA VAL A 40 -2.05 19.29 -12.62
C VAL A 40 -1.48 19.76 -13.96
N THR A 41 -1.94 19.18 -15.07
CA THR A 41 -1.44 19.39 -16.42
C THR A 41 -2.33 20.31 -17.25
N LYS A 42 -1.73 20.90 -18.29
CA LYS A 42 -2.48 21.65 -19.31
C LYS A 42 -3.49 20.76 -20.02
N LEU A 43 -3.16 19.48 -20.24
CA LEU A 43 -4.08 18.50 -20.83
C LEU A 43 -5.29 18.26 -19.94
N GLY A 44 -5.10 18.02 -18.63
CA GLY A 44 -6.22 17.84 -17.71
C GLY A 44 -7.20 19.02 -17.73
N ARG A 45 -6.69 20.26 -17.83
CA ARG A 45 -7.53 21.46 -17.99
C ARG A 45 -8.28 21.47 -19.32
N LEU A 46 -7.61 21.18 -20.43
CA LEU A 46 -8.24 21.14 -21.75
C LEU A 46 -9.28 20.02 -21.89
N VAL A 47 -9.06 18.89 -21.22
CA VAL A 47 -10.00 17.75 -21.17
C VAL A 47 -11.24 18.13 -20.34
N LYS A 48 -11.06 18.76 -19.17
CA LYS A 48 -12.20 19.24 -18.35
C LYS A 48 -12.97 20.38 -19.02
N ASP A 49 -12.28 21.26 -19.74
CA ASP A 49 -12.87 22.32 -20.56
C ASP A 49 -13.54 21.78 -21.85
N MET A 50 -13.56 20.46 -22.07
CA MET A 50 -14.12 19.77 -23.25
C MET A 50 -13.56 20.24 -24.60
N LYS A 51 -12.33 20.78 -24.62
CA LYS A 51 -11.66 21.19 -25.86
C LYS A 51 -11.09 20.00 -26.62
N ILE A 52 -10.71 18.95 -25.91
CA ILE A 52 -10.22 17.69 -26.46
C ILE A 52 -11.34 16.67 -26.32
N LYS A 53 -11.90 16.23 -27.45
CA LYS A 53 -13.08 15.35 -27.46
C LYS A 53 -12.74 13.86 -27.47
N SER A 54 -11.52 13.52 -27.89
CA SER A 54 -11.06 12.14 -27.99
C SER A 54 -9.59 11.98 -27.61
N LEU A 55 -9.21 10.77 -27.21
CA LEU A 55 -7.83 10.40 -26.91
C LEU A 55 -6.92 10.53 -28.15
N GLU A 56 -7.48 10.34 -29.35
CA GLU A 56 -6.79 10.43 -30.64
C GLU A 56 -6.20 11.82 -30.89
N GLU A 57 -6.88 12.87 -30.45
CA GLU A 57 -6.40 14.25 -30.60
C GLU A 57 -5.15 14.50 -29.73
N SER A 58 -5.08 13.88 -28.54
CA SER A 58 -3.86 13.90 -27.72
C SER A 58 -2.70 13.16 -28.40
N TYR A 59 -2.99 12.07 -29.11
CA TYR A 59 -1.97 11.34 -29.87
C TYR A 59 -1.50 12.11 -31.10
N PHE A 60 -2.41 12.80 -31.80
CA PHE A 60 -2.07 13.62 -32.95
C PHE A 60 -1.09 14.74 -32.58
N PHE A 61 -1.32 15.41 -31.45
CA PHE A 61 -0.43 16.46 -30.95
C PHE A 61 0.79 15.92 -30.17
N SER A 62 0.95 14.59 -30.06
CA SER A 62 2.03 13.94 -29.30
C SER A 62 2.16 14.47 -27.87
N LEU A 63 1.03 14.83 -27.25
CA LEU A 63 1.02 15.42 -25.92
C LEU A 63 1.16 14.32 -24.86
N PRO A 64 2.08 14.45 -23.89
CA PRO A 64 2.33 13.39 -22.90
C PRO A 64 1.19 13.29 -21.88
N ILE A 65 0.52 12.13 -21.83
CA ILE A 65 -0.51 11.81 -20.85
C ILE A 65 0.16 11.36 -19.56
N LYS A 66 0.05 12.19 -18.50
CA LYS A 66 0.66 11.92 -17.18
C LYS A 66 -0.37 11.64 -16.08
N GLU A 67 -1.63 11.98 -16.31
CA GLU A 67 -2.73 11.82 -15.36
C GLU A 67 -3.56 10.62 -15.79
N SER A 68 -3.73 9.63 -14.89
CA SER A 68 -4.53 8.43 -15.17
C SER A 68 -6.01 8.77 -15.25
N GLU A 69 -6.46 9.80 -14.55
CA GLU A 69 -7.86 10.23 -14.55
C GLU A 69 -8.34 10.67 -15.96
N ILE A 70 -7.42 11.08 -16.85
CA ILE A 70 -7.74 11.37 -18.26
C ILE A 70 -8.20 10.09 -18.97
N ILE A 71 -7.51 8.97 -18.74
CA ILE A 71 -7.84 7.69 -19.36
C ILE A 71 -9.14 7.16 -18.76
N ASP A 72 -9.34 7.31 -17.45
CA ASP A 72 -10.57 6.93 -16.77
C ASP A 72 -11.79 7.74 -17.28
N PHE A 73 -11.62 9.02 -17.60
CA PHE A 73 -12.68 9.85 -18.17
C PHE A 73 -13.12 9.37 -19.56
N PHE A 74 -12.17 8.97 -20.42
CA PHE A 74 -12.48 8.56 -21.80
C PHE A 74 -12.89 7.09 -21.93
N LEU A 75 -12.26 6.18 -21.17
CA LEU A 75 -12.38 4.72 -21.37
C LEU A 75 -12.92 3.97 -20.14
N GLY A 76 -13.15 4.65 -19.01
CA GLY A 76 -13.17 4.09 -17.65
C GLY A 76 -14.09 2.91 -17.36
N ALA A 77 -15.11 2.61 -18.17
CA ALA A 77 -15.96 1.42 -17.99
C ALA A 77 -15.60 0.23 -18.90
N SER A 78 -14.80 0.48 -19.94
CA SER A 78 -14.44 -0.52 -20.95
C SER A 78 -13.06 -1.13 -20.72
N LEU A 79 -12.23 -0.48 -19.91
CA LEU A 79 -10.87 -0.91 -19.64
C LEU A 79 -10.86 -2.06 -18.63
N LYS A 80 -10.21 -3.16 -18.99
CA LYS A 80 -9.98 -4.30 -18.10
C LYS A 80 -8.51 -4.30 -17.71
N ASP A 81 -8.26 -4.20 -16.41
CA ASP A 81 -6.92 -4.39 -15.85
C ASP A 81 -6.72 -5.87 -15.49
N GLU A 82 -5.78 -6.52 -16.17
CA GLU A 82 -5.39 -7.91 -15.89
C GLU A 82 -3.98 -7.95 -15.31
N VAL A 83 -3.81 -8.60 -14.15
CA VAL A 83 -2.48 -8.81 -13.54
C VAL A 83 -1.86 -10.04 -14.18
N TRP A 84 -0.76 -9.85 -14.92
CA TRP A 84 -0.15 -10.93 -15.68
C TRP A 84 0.71 -11.83 -14.80
N LYS A 85 1.59 -11.21 -14.02
CA LYS A 85 2.51 -11.96 -13.16
C LYS A 85 2.95 -11.13 -11.97
N ILE A 86 2.88 -11.73 -10.79
CA ILE A 86 3.46 -11.18 -9.57
C ILE A 86 4.81 -11.84 -9.35
N MET A 87 5.87 -11.04 -9.40
CA MET A 87 7.22 -11.52 -9.12
C MET A 87 7.75 -10.85 -7.85
N PRO A 88 8.11 -11.61 -6.81
CA PRO A 88 8.78 -11.05 -5.65
C PRO A 88 10.21 -10.66 -6.05
N VAL A 89 10.59 -9.41 -5.81
CA VAL A 89 11.96 -8.92 -5.97
C VAL A 89 12.53 -8.63 -4.60
N GLN A 90 13.70 -9.21 -4.32
CA GLN A 90 14.34 -9.13 -3.02
C GLN A 90 15.61 -8.27 -3.12
N LYS A 91 15.74 -7.28 -2.23
CA LYS A 91 16.94 -6.48 -2.07
C LYS A 91 17.64 -6.87 -0.76
N GLN A 92 18.89 -7.29 -0.84
CA GLN A 92 19.69 -7.55 0.35
C GLN A 92 20.03 -6.22 1.04
N THR A 93 19.85 -6.18 2.36
CA THR A 93 20.25 -5.07 3.22
C THR A 93 21.06 -5.57 4.41
N ARG A 94 21.67 -4.64 5.16
CA ARG A 94 22.49 -4.95 6.33
C ARG A 94 21.70 -5.61 7.47
N ALA A 95 20.38 -5.42 7.49
CA ALA A 95 19.45 -5.98 8.47
C ALA A 95 18.66 -7.20 7.94
N GLY A 96 19.05 -7.77 6.78
CA GLY A 96 18.39 -8.93 6.16
C GLY A 96 17.87 -8.65 4.74
N GLN A 97 16.98 -9.51 4.25
CA GLN A 97 16.34 -9.37 2.93
C GLN A 97 15.07 -8.50 3.00
N GLN A 98 15.01 -7.45 2.19
CA GLN A 98 13.79 -6.66 1.98
C GLN A 98 13.09 -7.17 0.70
N THR A 99 11.87 -7.68 0.83
CA THR A 99 11.09 -8.19 -0.30
C THR A 99 10.06 -7.16 -0.77
N SER A 100 9.97 -6.95 -2.07
CA SER A 100 8.98 -6.09 -2.73
C SER A 100 8.33 -6.86 -3.86
N SER A 101 7.00 -6.92 -3.88
CA SER A 101 6.27 -7.50 -4.99
C SER A 101 6.27 -6.54 -6.17
N ARG A 102 6.73 -6.99 -7.33
CA ARG A 102 6.51 -6.30 -8.60
C ARG A 102 5.26 -6.89 -9.25
N HIS A 103 4.37 -6.02 -9.66
CA HIS A 103 3.15 -6.35 -10.38
C HIS A 103 3.35 -5.89 -11.81
N LEU A 104 3.02 -6.76 -12.77
CA LEU A 104 3.13 -6.52 -14.21
C LEU A 104 1.73 -6.60 -14.82
#